data_AF-A0AAP0L985-F1
#
_entry.id   AF-A0AAP0L985-F1
#
_cell.length_a   1.000
_cell.length_b   1.000
_cell.length_c   1.000
_cell.angle_alpha   90.00
_cell.angle_beta   90.00
_cell.angle_gamma   90.00
#
_symmetry.space_group_name_H-M   'P 1'
#
loop_
_entity.id
_entity.type
_entity.pdbx_description
1 polymer ?
#
loop_
_entity_poly.entity_id
_entity_poly.type
_entity_poly.pdbx_seq_one_letter_code
_entity_poly.pdbx_strand_id
1 'polypeptide(L)'
;MEMHRVLHMNGGEGEASYASNSSFQRAVITIVKPVLEETILDLISSGVFLEFEVLRIADLGCSSGPNTLSVISHMVDTITMACQRLHCQPPEFQVFLNDLPGNDFNTTFKSLPSFYDNKLMGGNSNNRPCFIAGTAGSFYERLFPRKTLHFIHSSYSLHYLSQVPKGLENEEGALNKGNIYIASTTFPTVSRAYYEQFNHDFTSFLKSRSEEMIAGGRAILTFMGRRTEDPSCDENCTAWKMISSALNDIAQEGLIKEAQIDSFNLPYYAPSAAEVRRIILEEGSFNLIWLEAFEISWDANTDNETDVSSLDSHRRAKYVTKCIRAVAEPMLSSCFGGSQVMNALFWCPRMMSQRSGRISITAEDAEETYPIPAAVLEEGQIGQPSRDTVCNREIREPDEVGSQSDESVGSVLITEQEKMN
;
A
#
# COMPACT_ATOMS: atom_id res chain seq x y z
N MET A 1 -0.61 -11.83 16.22
CA MET A 1 -0.50 -12.06 14.76
C MET A 1 0.98 -11.97 14.38
N GLU A 2 1.54 -13.01 13.73
CA GLU A 2 2.94 -12.98 13.29
C GLU A 2 3.07 -12.31 11.92
N MET A 3 3.46 -11.04 11.91
CA MET A 3 3.46 -10.19 10.70
C MET A 3 4.15 -10.81 9.49
N HIS A 4 5.32 -11.42 9.69
CA HIS A 4 6.09 -12.06 8.62
C HIS A 4 5.38 -13.22 7.90
N ARG A 5 4.29 -13.76 8.47
CA ARG A 5 3.50 -14.85 7.88
C ARG A 5 2.22 -14.37 7.21
N VAL A 6 1.68 -13.23 7.62
CA VAL A 6 0.35 -12.78 7.19
C VAL A 6 0.35 -11.48 6.40
N LEU A 7 1.39 -10.66 6.57
CA LEU A 7 1.55 -9.43 5.83
C LEU A 7 2.36 -9.72 4.57
N HIS A 8 1.64 -10.01 3.50
CA HIS A 8 2.17 -10.10 2.15
C HIS A 8 1.02 -9.78 1.19
N MET A 9 1.36 -9.44 -0.05
CA MET A 9 0.35 -9.24 -1.08
C MET A 9 -0.08 -10.58 -1.69
N ASN A 10 -1.22 -10.61 -2.39
CA ASN A 10 -1.63 -11.81 -3.13
C ASN A 10 -0.55 -12.17 -4.18
N GLY A 11 0.08 -13.33 -4.00
CA GLY A 11 1.15 -13.82 -4.87
C GLY A 11 0.67 -14.33 -6.24
N GLY A 12 1.63 -14.76 -7.05
CA GLY A 12 1.41 -15.27 -8.40
C GLY A 12 1.05 -14.20 -9.44
N GLU A 13 0.55 -14.67 -10.58
CA GLU A 13 0.22 -13.86 -11.76
C GLU A 13 -1.26 -13.97 -12.14
N GLY A 14 -2.09 -14.55 -11.26
CA GLY A 14 -3.53 -14.73 -11.48
C GLY A 14 -4.32 -13.42 -11.46
N GLU A 15 -5.61 -13.50 -11.78
CA GLU A 15 -6.50 -12.33 -11.85
C GLU A 15 -6.61 -11.59 -10.51
N ALA A 16 -6.51 -12.28 -9.37
CA ALA A 16 -6.56 -11.68 -8.03
C ALA A 16 -5.17 -11.33 -7.46
N SER A 17 -4.10 -11.56 -8.21
CA SER A 17 -2.73 -11.29 -7.76
C SER A 17 -2.44 -9.80 -7.66
N TYR A 18 -1.49 -9.43 -6.80
CA TYR A 18 -0.99 -8.07 -6.73
C TYR A 18 -0.26 -7.64 -8.01
N ALA A 19 0.43 -8.56 -8.69
CA ALA A 19 1.07 -8.28 -9.97
C ALA A 19 0.07 -7.73 -11.01
N SER A 20 -1.14 -8.27 -11.04
CA SER A 20 -2.23 -7.87 -11.94
C SER A 20 -3.04 -6.65 -11.46
N ASN A 21 -3.01 -6.34 -10.16
CA ASN A 21 -3.88 -5.32 -9.54
C ASN A 21 -3.12 -4.20 -8.79
N SER A 22 -1.86 -3.95 -9.15
CA SER A 22 -1.00 -2.92 -8.52
C SER A 22 -0.84 -1.64 -9.36
N SER A 23 -1.81 -1.35 -10.23
CA SER A 23 -1.78 -0.18 -11.11
C SER A 23 -1.95 1.14 -10.36
N PHE A 24 -2.65 1.16 -9.23
CA PHE A 24 -2.71 2.33 -8.36
C PHE A 24 -1.32 2.71 -7.84
N GLN A 25 -0.57 1.74 -7.30
CA GLN A 25 0.81 1.96 -6.84
C GLN A 25 1.73 2.37 -7.99
N ARG A 26 1.49 1.87 -9.21
CA ARG A 26 2.21 2.29 -10.42
C ARG A 26 1.96 3.75 -10.79
N ALA A 27 0.72 4.25 -10.62
CA ALA A 27 0.39 5.64 -10.85
C ALA A 27 1.11 6.55 -9.86
N VAL A 28 1.17 6.17 -8.58
CA VAL A 28 1.96 6.88 -7.56
C VAL A 28 3.44 6.91 -7.93
N ILE A 29 4.03 5.77 -8.28
CA ILE A 29 5.43 5.69 -8.75
C ILE A 29 5.66 6.66 -9.91
N THR A 30 4.70 6.80 -10.81
CA THR A 30 4.76 7.72 -11.96
C THR A 30 4.73 9.19 -11.53
N ILE A 31 3.91 9.55 -10.55
CA ILE A 31 3.85 10.91 -9.97
C ILE A 31 5.17 11.26 -9.29
N VAL A 32 5.77 10.33 -8.54
CA VAL A 32 7.02 10.55 -7.78
C VAL A 32 8.26 10.47 -8.69
N LYS A 33 8.11 9.97 -9.91
CA LYS A 33 9.21 9.78 -10.86
C LYS A 33 10.10 11.02 -11.06
N PRO A 34 9.59 12.26 -11.21
CA PRO A 34 10.45 13.44 -11.34
C PRO A 34 11.33 13.68 -10.10
N VAL A 35 10.78 13.46 -8.89
CA VAL A 35 11.54 13.57 -7.63
C VAL A 35 12.64 12.51 -7.57
N LEU A 36 12.37 11.30 -8.06
CA LEU A 36 13.37 10.24 -8.19
C LEU A 36 14.51 10.64 -9.14
N GLU A 37 14.18 11.19 -10.31
CA GLU A 37 15.18 11.66 -11.28
C GLU A 37 16.05 12.78 -10.70
N GLU A 38 15.45 13.78 -10.04
CA GLU A 38 16.17 14.89 -9.39
C GLU A 38 17.09 14.38 -8.27
N THR A 39 16.62 13.44 -7.46
CA THR A 39 17.41 12.86 -6.37
C THR A 39 18.61 12.08 -6.90
N ILE A 40 18.44 11.34 -7.98
CA ILE A 40 19.54 10.63 -8.64
C ILE A 40 20.58 11.63 -9.16
N LEU A 41 20.14 12.72 -9.78
CA LEU A 41 21.04 13.75 -10.29
C LEU A 41 21.80 14.47 -9.16
N ASP A 42 21.14 14.71 -8.03
CA ASP A 42 21.77 15.26 -6.82
C ASP A 42 22.82 14.31 -6.25
N LEU A 43 22.50 13.01 -6.12
CA LEU A 43 23.47 11.99 -5.69
C LEU A 43 24.70 11.97 -6.61
N ILE A 44 24.51 12.01 -7.93
CA ILE A 44 25.61 11.99 -8.89
C ILE A 44 26.44 13.28 -8.79
N SER A 45 25.77 14.43 -8.67
CA SER A 45 26.40 15.75 -8.61
C SER A 45 27.18 15.97 -7.30
N SER A 46 26.81 15.29 -6.21
CA SER A 46 27.57 15.28 -4.95
C SER A 46 28.94 14.60 -5.07
N GLY A 47 29.19 13.86 -6.16
CA GLY A 47 30.45 13.13 -6.37
C GLY A 47 30.58 11.85 -5.53
N VAL A 48 29.71 11.63 -4.53
CA VAL A 48 29.68 10.44 -3.67
C VAL A 48 29.75 9.16 -4.48
N PHE A 49 29.00 9.10 -5.57
CA PHE A 49 28.95 7.93 -6.43
C PHE A 49 30.26 7.68 -7.22
N LEU A 50 31.03 8.72 -7.57
CA LEU A 50 32.25 8.58 -8.39
C LEU A 50 33.38 7.84 -7.67
N GLU A 51 33.29 7.69 -6.34
CA GLU A 51 34.24 6.93 -5.53
C GLU A 51 34.04 5.42 -5.61
N PHE A 52 32.93 4.95 -6.19
CA PHE A 52 32.53 3.54 -6.17
C PHE A 52 32.35 2.95 -7.57
N GLU A 53 32.94 1.78 -7.79
CA GLU A 53 32.74 1.00 -9.02
C GLU A 53 31.34 0.35 -9.09
N VAL A 54 30.70 0.16 -7.93
CA VAL A 54 29.40 -0.51 -7.78
C VAL A 54 28.43 0.39 -7.03
N LEU A 55 27.33 0.78 -7.69
CA LEU A 55 26.23 1.48 -7.05
C LEU A 55 25.23 0.45 -6.50
N ARG A 56 25.02 0.49 -5.19
CA ARG A 56 24.11 -0.42 -4.47
C ARG A 56 22.78 0.25 -4.15
N ILE A 57 21.69 -0.32 -4.67
CA ILE A 57 20.32 0.15 -4.50
C ILE A 57 19.56 -0.89 -3.68
N ALA A 58 18.74 -0.45 -2.72
CA ALA A 58 17.74 -1.31 -2.08
C ALA A 58 16.33 -0.79 -2.36
N ASP A 59 15.43 -1.69 -2.77
CA ASP A 59 13.98 -1.44 -2.82
C ASP A 59 13.32 -2.16 -1.63
N LEU A 60 12.80 -1.41 -0.66
CA LEU A 60 12.32 -1.92 0.62
C LEU A 60 10.78 -2.02 0.63
N GLY A 61 10.27 -3.25 0.66
CA GLY A 61 8.88 -3.57 0.41
C GLY A 61 8.58 -3.68 -1.09
N CYS A 62 9.37 -4.49 -1.80
CA CYS A 62 9.28 -4.62 -3.25
C CYS A 62 8.02 -5.35 -3.74
N SER A 63 7.35 -6.09 -2.85
CA SER A 63 6.25 -7.00 -3.14
C SER A 63 6.62 -7.97 -4.28
N SER A 64 5.62 -8.35 -5.07
CA SER A 64 5.73 -9.19 -6.26
C SER A 64 5.19 -8.46 -7.49
N GLY A 65 5.69 -8.81 -8.68
CA GLY A 65 5.18 -8.27 -9.94
C GLY A 65 5.99 -7.10 -10.52
N PRO A 66 5.42 -6.35 -11.49
CA PRO A 66 6.21 -5.54 -12.42
C PRO A 66 6.72 -4.21 -11.84
N ASN A 67 6.10 -3.69 -10.79
CA ASN A 67 6.37 -2.32 -10.31
C ASN A 67 7.81 -2.14 -9.82
N THR A 68 8.33 -3.08 -9.01
CA THR A 68 9.70 -3.01 -8.49
C THR A 68 10.73 -3.00 -9.64
N LEU A 69 10.62 -3.93 -10.60
CA LEU A 69 11.53 -3.99 -11.74
C LEU A 69 11.41 -2.76 -12.65
N SER A 70 10.22 -2.16 -12.77
CA SER A 70 10.01 -0.94 -13.54
C SER A 70 10.74 0.25 -12.91
N VAL A 71 10.65 0.43 -11.58
CA VAL A 71 11.39 1.47 -10.84
C VAL A 71 12.88 1.27 -11.00
N ILE A 72 13.38 0.05 -10.75
CA ILE A 72 14.80 -0.28 -10.88
C ILE A 72 15.30 -0.05 -12.30
N SER A 73 14.53 -0.47 -13.31
CA SER A 73 14.86 -0.22 -14.71
C SER A 73 15.07 1.27 -14.96
N HIS A 74 14.13 2.09 -14.50
CA HIS A 74 14.16 3.53 -14.68
C HIS A 74 15.32 4.18 -13.94
N MET A 75 15.59 3.80 -12.68
CA MET A 75 16.74 4.31 -11.92
C MET A 75 18.07 4.03 -12.64
N VAL A 76 18.26 2.79 -13.11
CA VAL A 76 19.47 2.38 -13.84
C VAL A 76 19.64 3.20 -15.12
N ASP A 77 18.55 3.43 -15.87
CA ASP A 77 18.59 4.24 -17.09
C ASP A 77 18.93 5.69 -16.78
N THR A 78 18.30 6.28 -15.77
CA THR A 78 18.54 7.67 -15.36
C THR A 78 19.99 7.87 -14.91
N ILE A 79 20.54 6.96 -14.10
CA ILE A 79 21.95 7.01 -13.67
C ILE A 79 22.89 6.87 -14.88
N THR A 80 22.60 5.92 -15.77
CA THR A 80 23.42 5.68 -16.97
C THR A 80 23.44 6.89 -17.89
N MET A 81 22.27 7.50 -18.15
CA MET A 81 22.16 8.71 -18.96
C MET A 81 22.86 9.91 -18.32
N ALA A 82 22.72 10.08 -17.00
CA ALA A 82 23.39 11.14 -16.26
C ALA A 82 24.92 10.99 -16.33
N CYS A 83 25.45 9.77 -16.17
CA CYS A 83 26.88 9.49 -16.29
C CYS A 83 27.41 9.82 -17.69
N GLN A 84 26.67 9.43 -18.73
CA GLN A 84 27.02 9.74 -20.12
C GLN A 84 27.10 11.25 -20.37
N ARG A 85 26.16 12.02 -19.82
CA ARG A 85 26.14 13.49 -19.93
C ARG A 85 27.32 14.15 -19.20
N LEU A 86 27.77 13.56 -18.09
CA LEU A 86 28.93 14.03 -17.33
C LEU A 86 30.26 13.48 -17.86
N HIS A 87 30.23 12.75 -18.97
CA HIS A 87 31.40 12.08 -19.56
C HIS A 87 32.13 11.16 -18.58
N CYS A 88 31.41 10.58 -17.61
CA CYS A 88 31.94 9.57 -16.70
C CYS A 88 31.40 8.18 -17.07
N GLN A 89 32.12 7.16 -16.60
CA GLN A 89 31.69 5.78 -16.80
C GLN A 89 30.56 5.44 -15.81
N PRO A 90 29.43 4.88 -16.27
CA PRO A 90 28.41 4.37 -15.36
C PRO A 90 28.99 3.22 -14.49
N PRO A 91 28.46 3.00 -13.28
CA PRO A 91 28.88 1.90 -12.41
C PRO A 91 28.27 0.57 -12.83
N GLU A 92 28.75 -0.50 -12.23
CA GLU A 92 27.94 -1.71 -12.08
C GLU A 92 26.82 -1.48 -11.06
N PHE A 93 25.65 -2.06 -11.30
CA PHE A 93 24.52 -1.95 -10.39
C PHE A 93 24.36 -3.22 -9.59
N GLN A 94 24.23 -3.10 -8.27
CA GLN A 94 23.78 -4.19 -7.41
C GLN A 94 22.49 -3.78 -6.70
N VAL A 95 21.41 -4.48 -7.01
CA VAL A 95 20.06 -4.16 -6.55
C VAL A 95 19.59 -5.23 -5.58
N PHE A 96 19.13 -4.79 -4.42
CA PHE A 96 18.52 -5.63 -3.39
C PHE A 96 17.02 -5.40 -3.35
N LEU A 97 16.25 -6.42 -3.71
CA LEU A 97 14.80 -6.45 -3.56
C LEU A 97 14.48 -7.00 -2.17
N ASN A 98 14.00 -6.15 -1.27
CA ASN A 98 13.62 -6.54 0.08
C ASN A 98 12.11 -6.64 0.24
N ASP A 99 11.68 -7.70 0.91
CA ASP A 99 10.34 -7.84 1.44
C ASP A 99 10.34 -8.83 2.61
N LEU A 100 9.19 -9.02 3.25
CA LEU A 100 9.02 -10.02 4.30
C LEU A 100 9.21 -11.44 3.76
N PRO A 101 9.63 -12.40 4.60
CA PRO A 101 9.87 -13.78 4.19
C PRO A 101 8.69 -14.48 3.49
N GLY A 102 7.46 -14.07 3.77
CA GLY A 102 6.24 -14.60 3.14
C GLY A 102 5.97 -14.07 1.72
N ASN A 103 6.74 -13.10 1.21
CA ASN A 103 6.54 -12.55 -0.13
C ASN A 103 6.89 -13.56 -1.24
N ASP A 104 6.24 -13.42 -2.40
CA ASP A 104 6.45 -14.28 -3.56
C ASP A 104 7.62 -13.81 -4.43
N PHE A 105 8.83 -13.93 -3.88
CA PHE A 105 10.07 -13.69 -4.62
C PHE A 105 10.20 -14.55 -5.89
N ASN A 106 9.59 -15.73 -5.92
CA ASN A 106 9.65 -16.62 -7.07
C ASN A 106 9.01 -16.00 -8.32
N THR A 107 7.86 -15.34 -8.18
CA THR A 107 7.22 -14.63 -9.29
C THR A 107 8.12 -13.51 -9.81
N THR A 108 8.70 -12.70 -8.93
CA THR A 108 9.65 -11.64 -9.34
C THR A 108 10.90 -12.20 -10.03
N PHE A 109 11.48 -13.29 -9.51
CA PHE A 109 12.67 -13.91 -10.10
C PHE A 109 12.41 -14.55 -11.46
N LYS A 110 11.20 -15.09 -11.70
CA LYS A 110 10.79 -15.59 -13.02
C LYS A 110 10.73 -14.47 -14.08
N SER A 111 10.51 -13.22 -13.68
CA SER A 111 10.50 -12.07 -14.59
C SER A 111 11.89 -11.52 -14.92
N LEU A 112 12.94 -11.92 -14.18
CA LEU A 112 14.30 -11.40 -14.38
C LEU A 112 14.91 -11.66 -15.76
N PRO A 113 14.73 -12.84 -16.40
CA PRO A 113 15.25 -13.06 -17.76
C PRO A 113 14.73 -12.01 -18.75
N SER A 114 13.43 -11.73 -18.75
CA SER A 114 12.84 -10.69 -19.62
C SER A 114 13.32 -9.29 -19.27
N PHE A 115 13.53 -8.99 -17.98
CA PHE A 115 14.14 -7.73 -17.55
C PHE A 115 15.55 -7.56 -18.12
N TYR A 116 16.39 -8.60 -18.05
CA TYR A 116 17.74 -8.57 -18.59
C TYR A 116 17.76 -8.51 -20.11
N ASP A 117 16.90 -9.26 -20.80
CA ASP A 117 16.79 -9.21 -22.26
C ASP A 117 16.43 -7.81 -22.74
N ASN A 118 15.47 -7.13 -22.09
CA ASN A 118 15.13 -5.74 -22.40
C ASN A 118 16.30 -4.78 -22.18
N LYS A 119 17.17 -5.05 -21.20
CA LYS A 119 18.38 -4.25 -20.94
C LYS A 119 19.55 -4.57 -21.88
N LEU A 120 19.63 -5.80 -22.40
CA LEU A 120 20.68 -6.27 -23.32
C LEU A 120 20.33 -5.96 -24.80
N MET A 121 19.06 -6.00 -25.16
CA MET A 121 18.56 -5.77 -26.54
C MET A 121 18.49 -4.27 -26.91
N GLY A 122 18.76 -3.37 -25.98
CA GLY A 122 18.81 -1.91 -26.20
C GLY A 122 19.98 -1.41 -27.05
N GLY A 123 20.85 -2.29 -27.58
CA GLY A 123 21.84 -1.97 -28.62
C GLY A 123 22.97 -1.00 -28.23
N ASN A 124 22.91 -0.35 -27.07
CA ASN A 124 23.94 0.57 -26.61
C ASN A 124 25.03 -0.20 -25.85
N SER A 125 26.25 -0.20 -26.40
CA SER A 125 27.48 -0.74 -25.83
C SER A 125 27.92 -0.09 -24.49
N ASN A 126 27.12 0.81 -23.94
CA ASN A 126 27.36 1.54 -22.69
C ASN A 126 26.50 1.06 -21.50
N ASN A 127 25.66 0.03 -21.68
CA ASN A 127 24.91 -0.55 -20.55
C ASN A 127 25.83 -1.39 -19.66
N ARG A 128 26.00 -0.95 -18.41
CA ARG A 128 26.75 -1.70 -17.39
C ARG A 128 25.91 -2.86 -16.83
N PRO A 129 26.57 -3.91 -16.30
CA PRO A 129 25.89 -5.01 -15.64
C PRO A 129 24.99 -4.55 -14.49
N CYS A 130 23.82 -5.18 -14.36
CA CYS A 130 22.90 -5.01 -13.23
C CYS A 130 22.63 -6.36 -12.59
N PHE A 131 22.97 -6.50 -11.31
CA PHE A 131 22.85 -7.73 -10.53
C PHE A 131 21.71 -7.58 -9.53
N ILE A 132 20.67 -8.40 -9.65
CA ILE A 132 19.50 -8.34 -8.76
C ILE A 132 19.57 -9.50 -7.76
N ALA A 133 19.36 -9.21 -6.47
CA ALA A 133 19.29 -10.18 -5.40
C ALA A 133 18.07 -9.92 -4.50
N GLY A 134 17.47 -10.97 -3.96
CA GLY A 134 16.42 -10.85 -2.94
C GLY A 134 17.00 -10.82 -1.53
N THR A 135 16.43 -10.00 -0.66
CA THR A 135 16.78 -9.91 0.77
C THR A 135 15.51 -10.06 1.60
N ALA A 136 15.27 -11.25 2.15
CA ALA A 136 14.09 -11.51 2.97
C ALA A 136 14.31 -11.03 4.41
N GLY A 137 13.38 -10.21 4.92
CA GLY A 137 13.44 -9.72 6.30
C GLY A 137 12.61 -8.44 6.50
N SER A 138 12.34 -8.10 7.77
CA SER A 138 11.68 -6.84 8.08
C SER A 138 12.63 -5.67 7.92
N PHE A 139 12.21 -4.63 7.20
CA PHE A 139 12.95 -3.36 7.15
C PHE A 139 12.88 -2.59 8.47
N TYR A 140 12.20 -3.05 9.52
CA TYR A 140 12.33 -2.45 10.85
C TYR A 140 13.59 -2.92 11.59
N GLU A 141 14.29 -3.90 11.02
CA GLU A 141 15.55 -4.44 11.52
C GLU A 141 16.70 -4.20 10.52
N ARG A 142 17.91 -4.66 10.87
CA ARG A 142 19.08 -4.64 9.99
C ARG A 142 18.95 -5.73 8.91
N LEU A 143 19.10 -5.32 7.66
CA LEU A 143 19.06 -6.16 6.46
C LEU A 143 20.43 -6.27 5.78
N PHE A 144 21.27 -5.23 5.92
CA PHE A 144 22.53 -5.11 5.19
C PHE A 144 23.70 -4.85 6.14
N PRO A 145 24.95 -5.17 5.74
CA PRO A 145 26.13 -4.72 6.47
C PRO A 145 26.23 -3.20 6.50
N ARG A 146 27.02 -2.67 7.43
CA ARG A 146 27.18 -1.21 7.58
C ARG A 146 27.78 -0.59 6.32
N LYS A 147 27.32 0.62 5.96
CA LYS A 147 27.86 1.41 4.85
C LYS A 147 27.90 0.64 3.52
N THR A 148 26.83 -0.09 3.21
CA THR A 148 26.68 -0.89 1.99
C THR A 148 25.85 -0.14 0.94
N LEU A 149 24.77 0.52 1.34
CA LEU A 149 23.78 1.07 0.42
C LEU A 149 24.13 2.50 0.01
N HIS A 150 23.91 2.83 -1.26
CA HIS A 150 24.07 4.18 -1.80
C HIS A 150 22.71 4.86 -1.98
N PHE A 151 21.70 4.06 -2.34
CA PHE A 151 20.36 4.52 -2.57
C PHE A 151 19.34 3.57 -1.95
N ILE A 152 18.35 4.12 -1.25
CA ILE A 152 17.19 3.39 -0.75
C ILE A 152 15.93 3.92 -1.43
N HIS A 153 15.15 3.03 -2.00
CA HIS A 153 13.80 3.30 -2.48
C HIS A 153 12.83 2.49 -1.62
N SER A 154 11.68 3.08 -1.29
CA SER A 154 10.56 2.40 -0.66
C SER A 154 9.28 3.05 -1.11
N SER A 155 8.35 2.28 -1.67
CA SER A 155 7.05 2.79 -2.09
C SER A 155 5.96 1.89 -1.55
N TYR A 156 5.01 2.48 -0.84
CA TYR A 156 3.81 1.85 -0.32
C TYR A 156 4.06 0.70 0.67
N SER A 157 5.07 0.82 1.54
CA SER A 157 5.35 -0.20 2.56
C SER A 157 5.47 0.33 3.99
N LEU A 158 5.95 1.56 4.19
CA LEU A 158 6.22 2.12 5.53
C LEU A 158 4.98 2.46 6.38
N HIS A 159 3.79 2.44 5.79
CA HIS A 159 2.55 2.58 6.55
C HIS A 159 2.15 1.28 7.26
N TYR A 160 2.75 0.14 6.92
CA TYR A 160 2.53 -1.11 7.65
C TYR A 160 3.42 -1.18 8.89
N LEU A 161 2.82 -1.41 10.05
CA LEU A 161 3.50 -1.47 11.33
C LEU A 161 4.22 -2.82 11.52
N SER A 162 5.24 -2.82 12.37
CA SER A 162 5.99 -4.04 12.74
C SER A 162 5.11 -5.05 13.48
N GLN A 163 4.06 -4.56 14.13
CA GLN A 163 3.04 -5.33 14.83
C GLN A 163 1.77 -4.51 15.03
N VAL A 164 0.68 -5.19 15.39
CA VAL A 164 -0.52 -4.52 15.91
C VAL A 164 -0.14 -3.73 17.18
N PRO A 165 -0.60 -2.47 17.33
CA PRO A 165 -0.33 -1.68 18.53
C PRO A 165 -0.76 -2.41 19.81
N LYS A 166 0.02 -2.26 20.87
CA LYS A 166 -0.31 -2.81 22.19
C LYS A 166 -1.30 -1.90 22.90
N GLY A 167 -2.05 -2.45 23.85
CA GLY A 167 -2.98 -1.67 24.69
C GLY A 167 -4.29 -1.30 23.99
N LEU A 168 -4.73 -2.10 23.02
CA LEU A 168 -6.01 -1.96 22.32
C LEU A 168 -7.18 -2.70 23.02
N GLU A 169 -6.92 -3.27 24.20
CA GLU A 169 -7.88 -3.99 25.03
C GLU A 169 -7.70 -3.58 26.50
N ASN A 170 -8.78 -3.60 27.28
CA ASN A 170 -8.78 -3.38 28.73
C ASN A 170 -9.57 -4.50 29.44
N GLU A 171 -9.79 -4.38 30.76
CA GLU A 171 -10.56 -5.35 31.55
C GLU A 171 -12.02 -5.53 31.06
N GLU A 172 -12.55 -4.54 30.33
CA GLU A 172 -13.92 -4.50 29.80
C GLU A 172 -14.00 -5.00 28.33
N GLY A 173 -12.86 -5.35 27.73
CA GLY A 173 -12.74 -5.92 26.38
C GLY A 173 -12.00 -5.02 25.39
N ALA A 174 -12.30 -5.20 24.10
CA ALA A 174 -11.68 -4.43 23.01
C ALA A 174 -12.03 -2.93 23.10
N LEU A 175 -11.04 -2.08 22.85
CA LEU A 175 -11.21 -0.62 22.83
C LEU A 175 -11.64 -0.10 21.45
N ASN A 176 -11.45 -0.87 20.38
CA ASN A 176 -11.78 -0.48 19.00
C ASN A 176 -12.98 -1.27 18.45
N LYS A 177 -14.05 -1.40 19.24
CA LYS A 177 -15.21 -2.24 18.87
C LYS A 177 -15.83 -1.82 17.54
N GLY A 178 -16.19 -2.81 16.73
CA GLY A 178 -16.76 -2.63 15.39
C GLY A 178 -15.80 -2.03 14.35
N ASN A 179 -14.56 -1.73 14.72
CA ASN A 179 -13.58 -1.06 13.88
C ASN A 179 -12.30 -1.88 13.75
N ILE A 180 -11.79 -2.03 12.53
CA ILE A 180 -10.50 -2.71 12.30
C ILE A 180 -9.29 -1.77 12.34
N TYR A 181 -9.51 -0.46 12.28
CA TYR A 181 -8.49 0.59 12.30
C TYR A 181 -9.05 1.83 13.03
N ILE A 182 -8.30 2.93 13.10
CA ILE A 182 -8.76 4.20 13.66
C ILE A 182 -9.96 4.71 12.85
N ALA A 183 -11.02 5.07 13.54
CA ALA A 183 -12.22 5.69 12.99
C ALA A 183 -12.68 6.87 13.87
N SER A 184 -13.65 7.65 13.41
CA SER A 184 -14.23 8.77 14.17
C SER A 184 -14.88 8.36 15.50
N THR A 185 -15.23 7.08 15.65
CA THR A 185 -15.81 6.51 16.88
C THR A 185 -14.76 5.92 17.83
N THR A 186 -13.49 5.89 17.43
CA THR A 186 -12.40 5.28 18.19
C THR A 186 -11.97 6.17 19.37
N PHE A 187 -11.65 5.55 20.51
CA PHE A 187 -11.14 6.31 21.67
C PHE A 187 -9.76 6.92 21.38
N PRO A 188 -9.44 8.13 21.92
CA PRO A 188 -8.14 8.76 21.72
C PRO A 188 -6.94 7.91 22.18
N THR A 189 -7.15 6.99 23.13
CA THR A 189 -6.14 6.04 23.59
C THR A 189 -5.68 5.09 22.48
N VAL A 190 -6.60 4.65 21.62
CA VAL A 190 -6.30 3.78 20.48
C VAL A 190 -5.50 4.56 19.44
N SER A 191 -5.94 5.75 19.06
CA SER A 191 -5.20 6.60 18.09
C SER A 191 -3.77 6.88 18.56
N ARG A 192 -3.58 7.14 19.87
CA ARG A 192 -2.26 7.30 20.47
C ARG A 192 -1.43 6.01 20.40
N ALA A 193 -2.00 4.85 20.70
CA ALA A 193 -1.27 3.57 20.62
C ALA A 193 -0.75 3.29 19.21
N TYR A 194 -1.58 3.56 18.18
CA TYR A 194 -1.18 3.49 16.78
C TYR A 194 -0.03 4.45 16.44
N TYR A 195 -0.13 5.71 16.86
CA TYR A 195 0.93 6.70 16.66
C TYR A 195 2.23 6.29 17.36
N GLU A 196 2.17 5.83 18.61
CA GLU A 196 3.35 5.39 19.38
C GLU A 196 4.03 4.19 18.70
N GLN A 197 3.25 3.23 18.19
CA GLN A 197 3.78 2.11 17.41
C GLN A 197 4.45 2.58 16.12
N PHE A 198 3.82 3.49 15.36
CA PHE A 198 4.42 4.06 14.16
C PHE A 198 5.70 4.84 14.46
N ASN A 199 5.72 5.66 15.51
CA ASN A 199 6.91 6.41 15.91
C ASN A 199 8.06 5.46 16.24
N HIS A 200 7.81 4.42 17.04
CA HIS A 200 8.80 3.39 17.35
C HIS A 200 9.34 2.72 16.08
N ASP A 201 8.45 2.30 15.19
CA ASP A 201 8.79 1.55 13.99
C ASP A 201 9.55 2.41 12.98
N PHE A 202 9.07 3.62 12.69
CA PHE A 202 9.73 4.53 11.77
C PHE A 202 11.08 5.02 12.31
N THR A 203 11.20 5.25 13.63
CA THR A 203 12.49 5.52 14.27
C THR A 203 13.46 4.34 14.12
N SER A 204 12.98 3.11 14.29
CA SER A 204 13.80 1.89 14.15
C SER A 204 14.23 1.66 12.70
N PHE A 205 13.36 1.96 11.74
CA PHE A 205 13.67 2.00 10.31
C PHE A 205 14.81 2.98 10.05
N LEU A 206 14.68 4.25 10.46
CA LEU A 206 15.69 5.28 10.25
C LEU A 206 17.05 4.86 10.85
N LYS A 207 17.08 4.42 12.12
CA LYS A 207 18.31 3.94 12.77
C LYS A 207 18.98 2.78 12.02
N SER A 208 18.18 1.82 11.55
CA SER A 208 18.72 0.68 10.81
C SER A 208 19.26 1.12 9.45
N ARG A 209 18.55 2.00 8.74
CA ARG A 209 18.96 2.51 7.43
C ARG A 209 20.19 3.41 7.51
N SER A 210 20.31 4.24 8.54
CA SER A 210 21.47 5.11 8.69
C SER A 210 22.76 4.33 8.94
N GLU A 211 22.70 3.20 9.64
CA GLU A 211 23.87 2.32 9.78
C GLU A 211 24.27 1.63 8.47
N GLU A 212 23.29 1.34 7.61
CA GLU A 212 23.47 0.57 6.37
C GLU A 212 23.84 1.43 5.18
N MET A 213 23.45 2.69 5.19
CA MET A 213 23.75 3.62 4.11
C MET A 213 25.16 4.19 4.27
N ILE A 214 25.81 4.47 3.14
CA ILE A 214 27.05 5.25 3.14
C ILE A 214 26.78 6.71 3.51
N ALA A 215 27.84 7.41 3.90
CA ALA A 215 27.76 8.85 4.07
C ALA A 215 27.37 9.53 2.75
N GLY A 216 26.41 10.45 2.81
CA GLY A 216 25.92 11.12 1.60
C GLY A 216 25.06 10.25 0.68
N GLY A 217 24.59 9.07 1.11
CA GLY A 217 23.57 8.31 0.37
C GLY A 217 22.20 9.00 0.39
N ARG A 218 21.30 8.59 -0.51
CA ARG A 218 19.93 9.15 -0.63
C ARG A 218 18.87 8.09 -0.38
N ALA A 219 17.75 8.48 0.21
CA ALA A 219 16.57 7.63 0.35
C ALA A 219 15.29 8.35 -0.06
N ILE A 220 14.49 7.70 -0.90
CA ILE A 220 13.13 8.13 -1.26
C ILE A 220 12.14 7.16 -0.68
N LEU A 221 11.21 7.71 0.10
CA LEU A 221 10.19 6.97 0.83
C LEU A 221 8.83 7.53 0.44
N THR A 222 7.97 6.71 -0.14
CA THR A 222 6.58 7.08 -0.48
C THR A 222 5.64 6.12 0.21
N PHE A 223 4.66 6.61 0.95
CA PHE A 223 3.72 5.77 1.67
C PHE A 223 2.40 6.51 1.96
N MET A 224 1.36 5.75 2.27
CA MET A 224 0.07 6.28 2.67
C MET A 224 0.21 7.23 3.85
N GLY A 225 -0.42 8.40 3.73
CA GLY A 225 -0.41 9.42 4.76
C GLY A 225 -1.80 10.02 4.94
N ARG A 226 -1.86 11.10 5.71
CA ARG A 226 -3.05 11.91 5.86
C ARG A 226 -2.73 13.39 5.81
N ARG A 227 -3.68 14.18 5.29
CA ARG A 227 -3.58 15.65 5.31
C ARG A 227 -3.95 16.24 6.67
N THR A 228 -4.90 15.62 7.35
CA THR A 228 -5.41 16.11 8.62
C THR A 228 -4.49 15.68 9.76
N GLU A 229 -4.28 16.55 10.74
CA GLU A 229 -3.50 16.18 11.93
C GLU A 229 -4.24 15.15 12.79
N ASP A 230 -5.58 15.20 12.78
CA ASP A 230 -6.43 14.26 13.51
C ASP A 230 -6.51 12.90 12.78
N PRO A 231 -5.93 11.83 13.34
CA PRO A 231 -5.99 10.49 12.75
C PRO A 231 -7.41 9.91 12.68
N SER A 232 -8.35 10.40 13.50
CA SER A 232 -9.73 9.91 13.57
C SER A 232 -10.70 10.59 12.59
N CYS A 233 -10.20 11.56 11.80
CA CYS A 233 -11.01 12.23 10.79
C CYS A 233 -11.56 11.22 9.77
N ASP A 234 -12.86 11.32 9.47
CA ASP A 234 -13.59 10.39 8.59
C ASP A 234 -13.10 10.36 7.13
N GLU A 235 -12.36 11.39 6.72
CA GLU A 235 -11.75 11.50 5.38
C GLU A 235 -10.46 10.68 5.27
N ASN A 236 -9.90 10.21 6.38
CA ASN A 236 -8.68 9.40 6.38
C ASN A 236 -9.01 7.90 6.16
N CYS A 237 -8.18 7.23 5.36
CA CYS A 237 -8.18 5.76 5.24
C CYS A 237 -9.53 5.15 4.81
N THR A 238 -10.18 5.77 3.81
CA THR A 238 -11.50 5.40 3.30
C THR A 238 -11.62 3.90 2.97
N ALA A 239 -10.57 3.25 2.47
CA ALA A 239 -10.58 1.80 2.22
C ALA A 239 -10.82 0.96 3.47
N TRP A 240 -10.11 1.24 4.56
CA TRP A 240 -10.23 0.44 5.79
C TRP A 240 -11.57 0.66 6.48
N LYS A 241 -12.13 1.87 6.39
CA LYS A 241 -13.50 2.15 6.83
C LYS A 241 -14.52 1.33 6.05
N MET A 242 -14.42 1.28 4.72
CA MET A 242 -15.30 0.47 3.88
C MET A 242 -15.20 -1.03 4.21
N ILE A 243 -13.98 -1.54 4.41
CA ILE A 243 -13.76 -2.93 4.82
C ILE A 243 -14.39 -3.19 6.20
N SER A 244 -14.21 -2.27 7.15
CA SER A 244 -14.78 -2.39 8.50
C SER A 244 -16.31 -2.48 8.44
N SER A 245 -16.97 -1.60 7.69
CA SER A 245 -18.43 -1.66 7.52
C SER A 245 -18.88 -2.94 6.84
N ALA A 246 -18.21 -3.37 5.77
CA ALA A 246 -18.55 -4.60 5.06
C ALA A 246 -18.36 -5.86 5.93
N LEU A 247 -17.36 -5.87 6.83
CA LEU A 247 -17.19 -6.94 7.82
C LEU A 247 -18.36 -6.96 8.82
N ASN A 248 -18.82 -5.80 9.29
CA ASN A 248 -19.98 -5.72 10.17
C ASN A 248 -21.26 -6.25 9.50
N ASP A 249 -21.49 -5.94 8.22
CA ASP A 249 -22.61 -6.51 7.45
C ASP A 249 -22.51 -8.04 7.37
N ILE A 250 -21.32 -8.57 7.09
CA ILE A 250 -21.04 -10.02 7.05
C ILE A 250 -21.25 -10.69 8.42
N ALA A 251 -20.97 -9.99 9.52
CA ALA A 251 -21.25 -10.48 10.86
C ALA A 251 -22.76 -10.52 11.15
N GLN A 252 -23.52 -9.52 10.70
CA GLN A 252 -24.99 -9.51 10.80
C GLN A 252 -25.63 -10.64 9.99
N GLU A 253 -25.02 -11.00 8.85
CA GLU A 253 -25.41 -12.16 8.03
C GLU A 253 -25.01 -13.51 8.67
N GLY A 254 -24.27 -13.50 9.79
CA GLY A 254 -23.87 -14.70 10.52
C GLY A 254 -22.70 -15.46 9.91
N LEU A 255 -21.99 -14.89 8.91
CA LEU A 255 -20.84 -15.54 8.28
C LEU A 255 -19.58 -15.46 9.14
N ILE A 256 -19.47 -14.43 10.00
CA ILE A 256 -18.42 -14.27 11.02
C ILE A 256 -19.06 -13.80 12.33
N LYS A 257 -18.32 -13.89 13.43
CA LYS A 257 -18.76 -13.36 14.74
C LYS A 257 -18.31 -11.91 14.89
N GLU A 258 -19.15 -11.06 15.47
CA GLU A 258 -18.82 -9.69 15.85
C GLU A 258 -17.54 -9.62 16.72
N ALA A 259 -17.38 -10.58 17.64
CA ALA A 259 -16.19 -10.70 18.47
C ALA A 259 -14.88 -10.89 17.67
N GLN A 260 -14.95 -11.44 16.44
CA GLN A 260 -13.76 -11.54 15.57
C GLN A 260 -13.36 -10.14 15.06
N ILE A 261 -14.33 -9.28 14.74
CA ILE A 261 -14.09 -7.90 14.30
C ILE A 261 -13.48 -7.12 15.47
N ASP A 262 -14.10 -7.18 16.64
CA ASP A 262 -13.62 -6.47 17.84
C ASP A 262 -12.19 -6.84 18.24
N SER A 263 -11.79 -8.09 18.02
CA SER A 263 -10.44 -8.58 18.32
C SER A 263 -9.39 -8.26 17.25
N PHE A 264 -9.82 -7.86 16.05
CA PHE A 264 -8.93 -7.62 14.92
C PHE A 264 -8.58 -6.15 14.82
N ASN A 265 -7.28 -5.86 14.83
CA ASN A 265 -6.76 -4.51 14.61
C ASN A 265 -5.67 -4.56 13.54
N LEU A 266 -5.75 -3.61 12.63
CA LEU A 266 -4.90 -3.52 11.48
C LEU A 266 -3.49 -3.04 11.88
N PRO A 267 -2.40 -3.71 11.49
CA PRO A 267 -1.04 -3.25 11.73
C PRO A 267 -0.67 -2.19 10.67
N TYR A 268 -1.34 -1.05 10.71
CA TYR A 268 -1.23 0.02 9.73
C TYR A 268 -1.34 1.37 10.42
N TYR A 269 -0.62 2.38 9.93
CA TYR A 269 -0.82 3.77 10.32
C TYR A 269 -0.54 4.70 9.15
N ALA A 270 -1.47 5.61 8.88
CA ALA A 270 -1.29 6.69 7.91
C ALA A 270 -0.89 7.96 8.67
N PRO A 271 0.40 8.33 8.74
CA PRO A 271 0.86 9.48 9.50
C PRO A 271 0.57 10.81 8.80
N SER A 272 0.54 11.90 9.57
CA SER A 272 0.56 13.25 9.01
C SER A 272 1.99 13.64 8.57
N ALA A 273 2.10 14.61 7.65
CA ALA A 273 3.41 15.14 7.26
C ALA A 273 4.17 15.75 8.47
N ALA A 274 3.45 16.34 9.44
CA ALA A 274 4.05 16.88 10.64
C ALA A 274 4.64 15.77 11.55
N GLU A 275 3.93 14.64 11.70
CA GLU A 275 4.42 13.48 12.44
C GLU A 275 5.70 12.91 11.81
N VAL A 276 5.70 12.70 10.49
CA VAL A 276 6.88 12.21 9.74
C VAL A 276 8.07 13.14 9.91
N ARG A 277 7.87 14.44 9.70
CA ARG A 277 8.92 15.46 9.86
C ARG A 277 9.50 15.41 11.27
N ARG A 278 8.65 15.37 12.29
CA ARG A 278 9.07 15.34 13.69
C ARG A 278 9.94 14.12 13.98
N ILE A 279 9.53 12.92 13.57
CA ILE A 279 10.28 11.69 13.83
C ILE A 279 11.66 11.73 13.16
N ILE A 280 11.76 12.20 11.91
CA ILE A 280 13.04 12.30 11.20
C ILE A 280 14.00 13.25 11.93
N LEU A 281 13.49 14.41 12.36
CA LEU A 281 14.29 15.40 13.08
C LEU A 281 14.69 14.94 14.49
N GLU A 282 13.81 14.23 15.19
CA GLU A 282 14.09 13.67 16.52
C GLU A 282 15.10 12.52 16.49
N GLU A 283 15.03 11.65 15.47
CA GLU A 283 15.99 10.56 15.28
C GLU A 283 17.37 11.08 14.87
N GLY A 284 17.40 12.02 13.91
CA GLY A 284 18.56 12.86 13.62
C GLY A 284 19.69 12.22 12.80
N SER A 285 19.53 11.02 12.24
CA SER A 285 20.55 10.42 11.36
C SER A 285 20.46 10.89 9.90
N PHE A 286 19.33 11.50 9.53
CA PHE A 286 19.08 11.95 8.16
C PHE A 286 18.70 13.42 8.10
N ASN A 287 19.19 14.10 7.07
CA ASN A 287 18.68 15.41 6.68
C ASN A 287 17.45 15.24 5.78
N LEU A 288 16.36 15.91 6.13
CA LEU A 288 15.16 15.99 5.31
C LEU A 288 15.36 17.00 4.19
N ILE A 289 15.41 16.55 2.93
CA ILE A 289 15.59 17.41 1.76
C ILE A 289 14.22 17.91 1.28
N TRP A 290 13.26 17.00 1.17
CA TRP A 290 11.93 17.31 0.64
C TRP A 290 10.86 16.42 1.29
N LEU A 291 9.70 17.00 1.53
CA LEU A 291 8.53 16.34 2.11
C LEU A 291 7.29 16.97 1.49
N GLU A 292 6.48 16.14 0.84
CA GLU A 292 5.22 16.56 0.25
C GLU A 292 4.14 15.52 0.50
N ALA A 293 2.91 16.01 0.65
CA ALA A 293 1.72 15.17 0.64
C ALA A 293 0.87 15.54 -0.57
N PHE A 294 0.54 14.56 -1.39
CA PHE A 294 -0.34 14.72 -2.54
C PHE A 294 -1.54 13.77 -2.43
N GLU A 295 -2.53 13.96 -3.28
CA GLU A 295 -3.69 13.09 -3.36
C GLU A 295 -3.73 12.40 -4.71
N ILE A 296 -4.27 11.19 -4.70
CA ILE A 296 -4.51 10.42 -5.92
C ILE A 296 -5.87 9.74 -5.79
N SER A 297 -6.65 9.80 -6.88
CA SER A 297 -7.90 9.08 -6.95
C SER A 297 -7.63 7.57 -7.03
N TRP A 298 -8.47 6.78 -6.39
CA TRP A 298 -8.43 5.32 -6.43
C TRP A 298 -8.50 4.72 -7.83
N ASP A 299 -9.07 5.45 -8.79
CA ASP A 299 -9.23 5.06 -10.18
C ASP A 299 -8.23 5.77 -11.12
N ALA A 300 -7.21 6.45 -10.59
CA ALA A 300 -6.29 7.29 -11.39
C ALA A 300 -5.56 6.58 -12.53
N ASN A 301 -5.54 5.24 -12.56
CA ASN A 301 -4.96 4.46 -13.66
C ASN A 301 -6.00 3.81 -14.59
N THR A 302 -7.30 4.06 -14.40
CA THR A 302 -8.35 3.63 -15.34
C THR A 302 -8.46 4.53 -16.57
N ASP A 303 -7.91 5.75 -16.49
CA ASP A 303 -7.97 6.75 -17.57
C ASP A 303 -6.92 6.53 -18.66
N ASN A 304 -6.00 5.57 -18.48
CA ASN A 304 -4.98 5.23 -19.48
C ASN A 304 -5.45 4.19 -20.51
N GLU A 305 -6.63 3.59 -20.32
CA GLU A 305 -7.28 2.79 -21.36
C GLU A 305 -8.03 3.75 -22.31
N THR A 306 -7.67 3.72 -23.59
CA THR A 306 -8.21 4.56 -24.65
C THR A 306 -9.71 4.34 -24.89
N ASP A 307 -10.59 4.77 -23.96
CA ASP A 307 -12.04 4.98 -24.17
C ASP A 307 -12.72 5.72 -22.97
N VAL A 308 -12.09 6.78 -22.48
CA VAL A 308 -12.29 7.33 -21.11
C VAL A 308 -13.59 8.12 -20.89
N SER A 309 -14.43 8.37 -21.90
CA SER A 309 -15.73 9.01 -21.65
C SER A 309 -16.83 8.02 -21.23
N SER A 310 -16.53 6.71 -21.13
CA SER A 310 -17.57 5.68 -20.94
C SER A 310 -17.26 4.56 -19.94
N LEU A 311 -16.22 4.68 -19.09
CA LEU A 311 -16.08 3.72 -17.99
C LEU A 311 -17.24 3.90 -17.01
N ASP A 312 -18.14 2.92 -17.02
CA ASP A 312 -19.26 2.86 -16.09
C ASP A 312 -18.76 2.82 -14.63
N SER A 313 -19.51 3.45 -13.71
CA SER A 313 -19.21 3.53 -12.27
C SER A 313 -18.93 2.14 -11.68
N HIS A 314 -19.64 1.13 -12.17
CA HIS A 314 -19.49 -0.26 -11.79
C HIS A 314 -18.10 -0.83 -12.15
N ARG A 315 -17.55 -0.50 -13.32
CA ARG A 315 -16.21 -0.98 -13.74
C ARG A 315 -15.11 -0.38 -12.87
N ARG A 316 -15.22 0.91 -12.54
CA ARG A 316 -14.30 1.59 -11.60
C ARG A 316 -14.35 0.96 -10.22
N ALA A 317 -15.54 0.67 -9.71
CA ALA A 317 -15.67 0.01 -8.42
C ALA A 317 -15.10 -1.42 -8.41
N LYS A 318 -15.32 -2.19 -9.47
CA LYS A 318 -14.70 -3.53 -9.65
C LYS A 318 -13.18 -3.42 -9.64
N TYR A 319 -12.62 -2.42 -10.31
CA TYR A 319 -11.18 -2.15 -10.32
C TYR A 319 -10.63 -1.84 -8.92
N VAL A 320 -11.23 -0.88 -8.20
CA VAL A 320 -10.80 -0.51 -6.84
C VAL A 320 -10.91 -1.69 -5.88
N THR A 321 -12.01 -2.45 -5.96
CA THR A 321 -12.24 -3.63 -5.13
C THR A 321 -11.15 -4.68 -5.34
N LYS A 322 -10.74 -4.94 -6.59
CA LYS A 322 -9.65 -5.87 -6.90
C LYS A 322 -8.30 -5.39 -6.38
N CYS A 323 -8.01 -4.09 -6.49
CA CYS A 323 -6.77 -3.49 -5.94
C CYS A 323 -6.70 -3.66 -4.42
N ILE A 324 -7.78 -3.34 -3.71
CA ILE A 324 -7.85 -3.50 -2.24
C ILE A 324 -7.74 -4.98 -1.87
N ARG A 325 -8.46 -5.86 -2.57
CA ARG A 325 -8.41 -7.32 -2.32
C ARG A 325 -6.98 -7.85 -2.46
N ALA A 326 -6.27 -7.48 -3.52
CA ALA A 326 -4.90 -7.96 -3.76
C ALA A 326 -3.90 -7.56 -2.66
N VAL A 327 -4.23 -6.53 -1.89
CA VAL A 327 -3.43 -6.04 -0.76
C VAL A 327 -3.87 -6.64 0.57
N ALA A 328 -5.19 -6.71 0.81
CA ALA A 328 -5.73 -7.01 2.14
C ALA A 328 -6.10 -8.49 2.35
N GLU A 329 -6.35 -9.26 1.29
CA GLU A 329 -6.89 -10.63 1.37
C GLU A 329 -6.02 -11.59 2.20
N PRO A 330 -4.68 -11.65 2.07
CA PRO A 330 -3.88 -12.59 2.86
C PRO A 330 -4.02 -12.37 4.37
N MET A 331 -3.99 -11.12 4.79
CA MET A 331 -4.14 -10.74 6.19
C MET A 331 -5.57 -10.99 6.68
N LEU A 332 -6.59 -10.55 5.94
CA LEU A 332 -7.98 -10.69 6.36
C LEU A 332 -8.44 -12.15 6.39
N SER A 333 -8.01 -12.96 5.41
CA SER A 333 -8.36 -14.37 5.34
C SER A 333 -7.79 -15.18 6.51
N SER A 334 -6.62 -14.80 7.01
CA SER A 334 -6.01 -15.42 8.19
C SER A 334 -6.85 -15.23 9.48
N CYS A 335 -7.68 -14.18 9.54
CA CYS A 335 -8.44 -13.80 10.74
C CYS A 335 -9.94 -14.10 10.64
N PHE A 336 -10.52 -13.87 9.48
CA PHE A 336 -11.96 -13.95 9.26
C PHE A 336 -12.40 -15.21 8.52
N GLY A 337 -11.46 -15.98 7.97
CA GLY A 337 -11.72 -17.25 7.30
C GLY A 337 -11.43 -17.22 5.80
N GLY A 338 -11.69 -18.34 5.14
CA GLY A 338 -11.27 -18.60 3.76
C GLY A 338 -12.13 -17.93 2.68
N SER A 339 -12.13 -18.53 1.49
CA SER A 339 -12.69 -17.96 0.26
C SER A 339 -14.15 -17.50 0.37
N GLN A 340 -14.99 -18.17 1.15
CA GLN A 340 -16.40 -17.77 1.31
C GLN A 340 -16.54 -16.38 1.93
N VAL A 341 -15.74 -16.07 2.96
CA VAL A 341 -15.79 -14.76 3.63
C VAL A 341 -15.11 -13.71 2.78
N MET A 342 -13.95 -14.03 2.17
CA MET A 342 -13.23 -13.08 1.31
C MET A 342 -14.04 -12.71 0.05
N ASN A 343 -14.72 -13.67 -0.57
CA ASN A 343 -15.57 -13.39 -1.73
C ASN A 343 -16.80 -12.56 -1.34
N ALA A 344 -17.37 -12.79 -0.16
CA ALA A 344 -18.45 -11.96 0.36
C ALA A 344 -17.97 -10.54 0.68
N LEU A 345 -16.78 -10.39 1.26
CA LEU A 345 -16.20 -9.10 1.64
C LEU A 345 -15.87 -8.25 0.42
N PHE A 346 -15.22 -8.84 -0.57
CA PHE A 346 -14.81 -8.15 -1.80
C PHE A 346 -15.83 -8.29 -2.93
N TRP A 347 -17.10 -8.56 -2.59
CA TRP A 347 -18.18 -8.49 -3.57
C TRP A 347 -18.46 -7.02 -3.92
N CYS A 348 -18.29 -6.66 -5.19
CA CYS A 348 -18.27 -5.27 -5.64
C CYS A 348 -19.52 -4.47 -5.24
N PRO A 349 -20.77 -4.96 -5.40
CA PRO A 349 -21.95 -4.25 -4.90
C PRO A 349 -21.91 -3.92 -3.40
N ARG A 350 -21.38 -4.81 -2.57
CA ARG A 350 -21.19 -4.54 -1.13
C ARG A 350 -20.13 -3.47 -0.90
N MET A 351 -19.01 -3.51 -1.60
CA MET A 351 -17.99 -2.45 -1.47
C MET A 351 -18.50 -1.09 -1.99
N MET A 352 -19.34 -1.10 -3.03
CA MET A 352 -19.97 0.11 -3.57
C MET A 352 -21.01 0.71 -2.61
N SER A 353 -21.83 -0.12 -1.94
CA SER A 353 -22.83 0.41 -0.99
C SER A 353 -22.17 1.17 0.17
N GLN A 354 -20.95 0.80 0.55
CA GLN A 354 -20.19 1.52 1.58
C GLN A 354 -19.63 2.87 1.11
N ARG A 355 -19.42 3.09 -0.20
CA ARG A 355 -18.89 4.37 -0.73
C ARG A 355 -19.89 5.52 -0.67
N SER A 356 -21.18 5.25 -0.93
CA SER A 356 -22.12 6.33 -1.25
C SER A 356 -23.10 6.67 -0.13
N GLY A 357 -23.14 5.94 0.99
CA GLY A 357 -24.10 6.17 2.08
C GLY A 357 -25.59 6.08 1.71
N ARG A 358 -25.93 5.92 0.41
CA ARG A 358 -27.25 5.73 -0.21
C ARG A 358 -27.05 5.58 -1.72
N ILE A 359 -27.11 4.36 -2.25
CA ILE A 359 -27.56 4.11 -3.63
C ILE A 359 -28.59 2.99 -3.56
N SER A 360 -29.77 3.26 -4.12
CA SER A 360 -30.80 2.27 -4.40
C SER A 360 -30.30 1.32 -5.48
N ILE A 361 -30.19 0.03 -5.13
CA ILE A 361 -29.92 -1.09 -6.02
C ILE A 361 -30.85 -0.99 -7.24
N THR A 362 -30.30 -0.84 -8.43
CA THR A 362 -31.09 -0.86 -9.67
C THR A 362 -31.35 -2.31 -10.10
N ALA A 363 -32.33 -2.54 -10.97
CA ALA A 363 -32.69 -3.89 -11.41
C ALA A 363 -31.56 -4.62 -12.18
N GLU A 364 -30.59 -3.88 -12.72
CA GLU A 364 -29.37 -4.47 -13.33
C GLU A 364 -28.35 -4.91 -12.27
N ASP A 365 -28.33 -4.29 -11.08
CA ASP A 365 -27.51 -4.72 -9.93
C ASP A 365 -28.03 -6.03 -9.29
N ALA A 366 -29.26 -6.43 -9.61
CA ALA A 366 -29.93 -7.61 -9.04
C ALA A 366 -29.58 -8.93 -9.76
N GLU A 367 -28.90 -8.89 -10.91
CA GLU A 367 -28.53 -10.11 -11.65
C GLU A 367 -27.21 -10.75 -11.19
N GLU A 368 -26.36 -10.06 -10.43
CA GLU A 368 -25.17 -10.63 -9.76
C GLU A 368 -25.43 -10.89 -8.27
N THR A 369 -26.45 -11.68 -7.92
CA THR A 369 -26.63 -12.12 -6.52
C THR A 369 -25.44 -12.97 -6.07
N TYR A 370 -24.81 -12.62 -4.94
CA TYR A 370 -23.88 -13.53 -4.28
C TYR A 370 -24.66 -14.76 -3.80
N PRO A 371 -24.44 -15.97 -4.34
CA PRO A 371 -25.19 -17.13 -3.92
C PRO A 371 -24.71 -17.51 -2.52
N ILE A 372 -25.50 -17.18 -1.50
CA ILE A 372 -25.35 -17.77 -0.17
C ILE A 372 -25.54 -19.28 -0.36
N PRO A 373 -24.53 -20.14 -0.09
CA PRO A 373 -24.75 -21.57 -0.13
C PRO A 373 -25.79 -21.92 0.92
N ALA A 374 -26.93 -22.46 0.48
CA ALA A 374 -27.98 -22.95 1.36
C ALA A 374 -27.48 -24.17 2.14
N ALA A 375 -26.75 -23.93 3.23
CA ALA A 375 -26.41 -24.93 4.21
C ALA A 375 -26.28 -24.23 5.56
N VAL A 376 -27.42 -24.14 6.26
CA VAL A 376 -27.67 -24.32 7.70
C VAL A 376 -28.92 -23.53 8.06
N LEU A 377 -30.08 -24.06 7.68
CA LEU A 377 -31.35 -23.80 8.35
C LEU A 377 -32.11 -25.12 8.35
N GLU A 378 -31.75 -26.03 9.27
CA GLU A 378 -32.62 -27.15 9.62
C GLU A 378 -33.80 -26.62 10.43
N GLU A 379 -34.97 -26.75 9.81
CA GLU A 379 -36.31 -26.98 10.34
C GLU A 379 -36.75 -26.22 11.61
N GLY A 380 -37.53 -25.15 11.38
CA GLY A 380 -38.51 -24.62 12.33
C GLY A 380 -39.67 -23.98 11.57
N GLN A 381 -40.80 -24.66 11.49
CA GLN A 381 -42.06 -24.17 10.91
C GLN A 381 -42.44 -22.79 11.46
N ILE A 382 -43.02 -21.90 10.62
CA ILE A 382 -44.27 -21.14 10.86
C ILE A 382 -44.52 -20.15 9.69
N GLY A 383 -45.71 -20.30 9.07
CA GLY A 383 -46.61 -19.21 8.65
C GLY A 383 -46.20 -18.22 7.55
N GLN A 384 -46.82 -18.33 6.36
CA GLN A 384 -46.97 -17.21 5.42
C GLN A 384 -47.80 -16.07 6.04
N PRO A 385 -47.57 -14.82 5.61
CA PRO A 385 -48.71 -14.02 5.16
C PRO A 385 -48.50 -13.19 3.88
N SER A 386 -49.58 -13.22 3.10
CA SER A 386 -50.20 -12.24 2.19
C SER A 386 -49.45 -11.00 1.69
N ARG A 387 -49.53 -10.86 0.35
CA ARG A 387 -49.50 -9.62 -0.43
C ARG A 387 -50.45 -8.56 0.15
N ASP A 388 -49.94 -7.34 0.33
CA ASP A 388 -50.57 -6.09 -0.12
C ASP A 388 -49.72 -4.90 0.34
N THR A 389 -49.32 -4.03 -0.59
CA THR A 389 -49.68 -2.59 -0.64
C THR A 389 -48.65 -1.85 -1.50
N VAL A 390 -49.09 -1.50 -2.69
CA VAL A 390 -48.48 -0.52 -3.59
C VAL A 390 -48.57 0.87 -2.93
N CYS A 391 -47.46 1.61 -2.88
CA CYS A 391 -47.53 3.06 -2.71
C CYS A 391 -46.47 3.76 -3.56
N ASN A 392 -46.92 4.29 -4.70
CA ASN A 392 -46.23 5.30 -5.49
C ASN A 392 -45.90 6.52 -4.62
N ARG A 393 -44.66 7.04 -4.72
CA ARG A 393 -44.37 8.46 -4.51
C ARG A 393 -43.25 8.92 -5.44
N GLU A 394 -43.47 10.13 -5.94
CA GLU A 394 -42.82 10.82 -7.05
C GLU A 394 -41.30 11.00 -6.87
N ILE A 395 -40.57 10.79 -7.97
CA ILE A 395 -39.15 11.07 -8.12
C ILE A 395 -39.01 12.57 -8.44
N ARG A 396 -38.32 13.31 -7.57
CA ARG A 396 -37.67 14.57 -7.93
C ARG A 396 -36.19 14.26 -8.15
N GLU A 397 -35.68 14.62 -9.32
CA GLU A 397 -34.24 14.64 -9.60
C GLU A 397 -33.53 15.59 -8.62
N PRO A 398 -32.34 15.21 -8.12
CA PRO A 398 -31.37 16.18 -7.67
C PRO A 398 -30.10 16.14 -8.51
N ASP A 399 -29.56 17.35 -8.68
CA ASP A 399 -28.36 17.73 -9.41
C ASP A 399 -27.11 16.90 -9.06
N GLU A 400 -26.24 16.75 -10.07
CA GLU A 400 -24.91 16.14 -9.98
C GLU A 400 -24.07 16.78 -8.87
N VAL A 401 -23.72 15.99 -7.86
CA VAL A 401 -22.59 16.30 -6.96
C VAL A 401 -21.62 15.13 -7.04
N GLY A 402 -20.53 15.34 -7.77
CA GLY A 402 -19.42 14.39 -7.83
C GLY A 402 -18.67 14.35 -6.51
N SER A 403 -18.73 13.22 -5.80
CA SER A 403 -17.80 12.89 -4.73
C SER A 403 -16.79 11.87 -5.26
N GLN A 404 -15.63 12.35 -5.73
CA GLN A 404 -14.47 11.50 -5.92
C GLN A 404 -13.85 11.22 -4.55
N SER A 405 -13.72 9.95 -4.19
CA SER A 405 -13.00 9.56 -2.97
C SER A 405 -11.50 9.56 -3.30
N ASP A 406 -10.75 10.50 -2.76
CA ASP A 406 -9.30 10.57 -2.94
C ASP A 406 -8.58 10.02 -1.70
N GLU A 407 -7.37 9.52 -1.88
CA GLU A 407 -6.48 9.17 -0.77
C GLU A 407 -5.23 10.03 -0.75
N SER A 408 -4.84 10.43 0.47
CA SER A 408 -3.61 11.19 0.69
C SER A 408 -2.40 10.26 0.76
N VAL A 409 -1.37 10.63 0.01
CA VAL A 409 -0.09 9.96 -0.08
C VAL A 409 0.99 10.93 0.35
N GLY A 410 1.93 10.47 1.18
CA GLY A 410 3.13 11.21 1.52
C GLY A 410 4.33 10.69 0.73
N SER A 411 5.16 11.61 0.22
CA SER A 411 6.50 11.30 -0.27
C SER A 411 7.53 12.12 0.49
N VAL A 412 8.62 11.43 0.85
CA VAL A 412 9.70 11.92 1.71
C VAL A 412 11.03 11.61 1.04
N LEU A 413 11.88 12.62 0.95
CA LEU A 413 13.25 12.49 0.48
C LEU A 413 14.21 12.89 1.60
N ILE A 414 15.12 11.97 1.93
CA ILE A 414 16.11 12.16 2.99
C ILE A 414 17.53 11.78 2.52
N THR A 415 18.55 12.36 3.15
CA THR A 415 19.97 12.01 2.95
C THR A 415 20.63 11.69 4.28
N GLU A 416 21.59 10.77 4.31
CA GLU A 416 22.40 10.56 5.51
C GLU A 416 23.26 11.79 5.80
N GLN A 417 23.45 12.08 7.10
CA GLN A 417 24.24 13.21 7.57
C GLN A 417 25.71 12.84 7.78
N GLU A 418 26.63 13.54 7.11
CA GLU A 418 28.06 13.46 7.41
C GLU A 418 28.34 13.85 8.87
N LYS A 419 28.67 12.87 9.70
CA LYS A 419 29.21 13.14 11.04
C LYS A 419 30.64 13.66 10.90
N MET A 420 30.81 14.98 10.94
CA MET A 420 32.13 15.57 11.21
C MET A 420 32.56 15.15 12.62
N ASN A 421 33.52 14.23 12.70
CA ASN A 421 34.20 13.89 13.95
C ASN A 421 35.30 14.92 14.28
#